data_AF-A0A4Y1Q2E4-F1
#
_entry.id   AF-A0A4Y1Q2E4-F1
#
_cell.length_a   1.000
_cell.length_b   1.000
_cell.length_c   1.000
_cell.angle_alpha   90.00
_cell.angle_beta   90.00
_cell.angle_gamma   90.00
#
_symmetry.space_group_name_H-M   'P 1'
#
loop_
_entity.id
_entity.type
_entity.pdbx_description
1 polymer ?
#
loop_
_entity_poly.entity_id
_entity_poly.type
_entity_poly.pdbx_seq_one_letter_code
_entity_poly.pdbx_strand_id
1 'polypeptide(L)'
;GIGPAYSGKASRSGLRVHHLFDQNTFEKKFRNIVEGRFKRYGHFEYDTEGEIERYKHLAQRLKPFVTDSVAYIHDALAAKKNILVEGANAL
;
A
#
# COMPACT_ATOMS: atom_id res chain seq x y z
N GLY A 1 3.89 10.47 6.26
CA GLY A 1 4.75 9.30 5.98
C GLY A 1 5.08 9.06 4.50
N ILE A 2 5.02 10.08 3.63
CA ILE A 2 5.26 9.92 2.18
C ILE A 2 6.68 9.43 1.90
N GLY A 3 7.70 10.13 2.42
CA GLY A 3 9.11 9.75 2.25
C GLY A 3 9.44 8.33 2.74
N PRO A 4 9.10 7.96 4.00
CA PRO A 4 9.32 6.60 4.50
C PRO A 4 8.60 5.49 3.68
N ALA A 5 7.41 5.77 3.14
CA ALA A 5 6.70 4.84 2.26
C ALA A 5 7.45 4.65 0.92
N TYR A 6 7.91 5.72 0.28
CA TYR A 6 8.73 5.64 -0.95
C TYR A 6 10.10 5.01 -0.70
N SER A 7 10.72 5.26 0.45
CA SER A 7 11.95 4.56 0.86
C SER A 7 11.71 3.05 0.96
N GLY A 8 10.58 2.62 1.54
CA GLY A 8 10.16 1.21 1.57
C GLY A 8 9.91 0.62 0.18
N LYS A 9 9.38 1.41 -0.77
CA LYS A 9 9.25 1.03 -2.18
C LYS A 9 10.63 0.80 -2.80
N ALA A 10 11.56 1.74 -2.63
CA ALA A 10 12.91 1.67 -3.18
C ALA A 10 13.71 0.49 -2.59
N SER A 11 13.57 0.20 -1.30
CA SER A 11 14.19 -0.96 -0.66
C SER A 11 13.52 -2.29 -0.99
N ARG A 12 12.36 -2.29 -1.68
CA ARG A 12 11.53 -3.47 -1.99
C ARG A 12 10.97 -4.16 -0.74
N SER A 13 10.93 -3.46 0.39
CA SER A 13 10.38 -3.97 1.65
C SER A 13 8.96 -3.47 1.94
N GLY A 14 8.45 -2.52 1.14
CA GLY A 14 7.12 -1.95 1.30
C GLY A 14 5.97 -2.91 0.98
N LEU A 15 4.80 -2.61 1.53
CA LEU A 15 3.54 -3.28 1.21
C LEU A 15 2.83 -2.57 0.04
N ARG A 16 2.15 -3.33 -0.81
CA ARG A 16 1.28 -2.85 -1.88
C ARG A 16 -0.16 -3.27 -1.58
N VAL A 17 -1.13 -2.65 -2.24
CA VAL A 17 -2.57 -2.90 -2.04
C VAL A 17 -2.92 -4.38 -2.14
N HIS A 18 -2.34 -5.12 -3.09
CA HIS A 18 -2.65 -6.54 -3.27
C HIS A 18 -2.28 -7.41 -2.06
N HIS A 19 -1.27 -7.03 -1.25
CA HIS A 19 -0.90 -7.81 -0.07
C HIS A 19 -2.04 -7.85 0.94
N LEU A 20 -2.93 -6.84 0.99
CA LEU A 20 -4.06 -6.79 1.92
C LEU A 20 -5.04 -7.97 1.78
N PHE A 21 -4.99 -8.69 0.66
CA PHE A 21 -5.88 -9.81 0.37
C PHE A 21 -5.27 -11.19 0.67
N ASP A 22 -3.99 -11.25 1.05
CA ASP A 22 -3.35 -12.41 1.64
C ASP A 22 -2.95 -12.08 3.09
N GLN A 23 -3.81 -12.45 4.03
CA GLN A 23 -3.69 -12.08 5.44
C GLN A 23 -2.38 -12.56 6.05
N ASN A 24 -2.00 -13.82 5.81
CA ASN A 24 -0.77 -14.39 6.38
C ASN A 24 0.47 -13.64 5.87
N THR A 25 0.50 -13.33 4.57
CA THR A 25 1.61 -12.59 3.98
C THR A 25 1.62 -11.13 4.45
N PHE A 26 0.46 -10.47 4.52
CA PHE A 26 0.32 -9.10 4.98
C PHE A 26 0.82 -8.95 6.41
N GLU A 27 0.28 -9.74 7.33
CA GLU A 27 0.60 -9.65 8.75
C GLU A 27 2.09 -9.86 9.00
N LYS A 28 2.67 -10.93 8.42
CA LYS A 28 4.10 -11.22 8.52
C LYS A 28 4.96 -10.07 8.03
N LYS A 29 4.64 -9.52 6.84
CA LYS A 29 5.39 -8.40 6.26
C LYS A 29 5.21 -7.11 7.08
N PHE A 30 4.01 -6.86 7.60
CA PHE A 30 3.72 -5.68 8.40
C PHE A 30 4.53 -5.68 9.70
N ARG A 31 4.53 -6.79 10.44
CA ARG A 31 5.34 -6.96 11.66
C ARG A 31 6.84 -6.75 11.36
N ASN A 32 7.36 -7.32 10.27
CA ASN A 32 8.74 -7.10 9.86
C ASN A 32 9.07 -5.64 9.53
N ILE A 33 8.13 -4.91 8.92
CA ILE A 33 8.31 -3.47 8.65
C ILE A 33 8.40 -2.71 9.96
N VAL A 34 7.48 -2.95 10.91
CA VAL A 34 7.48 -2.29 12.21
C VAL A 34 8.76 -2.60 12.98
N GLU A 35 9.17 -3.87 13.05
CA GLU A 35 10.43 -4.29 13.67
C GLU A 35 11.63 -3.56 13.04
N GLY A 36 11.66 -3.45 11.71
CA GLY A 36 12.69 -2.70 11.01
C GLY A 36 12.70 -1.20 11.35
N ARG A 37 11.54 -0.61 11.68
CA ARG A 37 11.46 0.78 12.16
C ARG A 37 11.95 0.91 13.59
N PHE A 38 11.61 -0.02 14.48
CA PHE A 38 12.16 -0.04 15.84
C PHE A 38 13.67 -0.19 15.85
N LYS A 39 14.23 -1.07 15.02
CA LYS A 39 15.69 -1.24 14.88
C LYS A 39 16.39 0.04 14.41
N ARG A 40 15.77 0.83 13.55
CA ARG A 40 16.37 2.04 12.96
C ARG A 40 16.21 3.28 13.82
N TYR A 41 15.07 3.42 14.49
CA TYR A 41 14.67 4.67 15.15
C TYR A 41 14.50 4.53 16.67
N GLY A 42 14.77 3.35 17.23
CA GLY A 42 14.47 3.03 18.62
C GLY A 42 13.01 2.61 18.80
N HIS A 43 12.68 2.13 19.99
CA HIS A 43 11.31 1.73 20.33
C HIS A 43 10.43 2.96 20.53
N PHE A 44 9.24 2.96 19.94
CA PHE A 44 8.20 3.97 20.12
C PHE A 44 6.85 3.28 20.33
N GLU A 45 5.90 3.98 20.94
CA GLU A 45 4.55 3.45 21.14
C GLU A 45 3.88 3.21 19.77
N TYR A 46 3.54 1.95 19.48
CA TYR A 46 2.89 1.57 18.24
C TYR A 46 2.13 0.25 18.41
N ASP A 47 0.80 0.30 18.27
CA ASP A 47 -0.06 -0.88 18.33
C ASP A 47 -0.04 -1.62 16.99
N THR A 48 0.89 -2.57 16.87
CA THR A 48 1.09 -3.35 15.63
C THR A 48 -0.12 -4.23 15.32
N GLU A 49 -0.71 -4.86 16.34
CA GLU A 49 -1.81 -5.80 16.14
C GLU A 49 -3.14 -5.07 15.91
N GLY A 50 -3.39 -3.96 16.61
CA GLY A 50 -4.54 -3.10 16.34
C GLY A 50 -4.51 -2.49 14.94
N GLU A 51 -3.33 -2.09 14.44
CA GLU A 51 -3.19 -1.64 13.05
C GLU A 51 -3.46 -2.76 12.04
N ILE A 52 -2.95 -3.98 12.28
CA ILE A 52 -3.23 -5.14 11.44
C ILE A 52 -4.75 -5.38 11.34
N GLU A 53 -5.45 -5.37 12.47
CA GLU A 53 -6.91 -5.57 12.50
C GLU A 53 -7.65 -4.43 11.76
N ARG A 54 -7.23 -3.19 11.98
CA ARG A 54 -7.75 -2.03 11.26
C ARG A 54 -7.59 -2.19 9.73
N TYR A 55 -6.45 -2.69 9.27
CA TYR A 55 -6.22 -2.94 7.84
C TYR A 55 -7.08 -4.07 7.27
N LYS A 56 -7.50 -5.07 8.06
CA LYS A 56 -8.45 -6.11 7.61
C LYS A 56 -9.81 -5.51 7.27
N HIS A 57 -10.33 -4.64 8.14
CA HIS A 57 -11.59 -3.93 7.87
C HIS A 57 -11.49 -3.00 6.66
N LEU A 58 -10.35 -2.31 6.51
CA LEU A 58 -10.11 -1.46 5.34
C LEU A 58 -10.02 -2.28 4.05
N ALA A 59 -9.39 -3.45 4.08
CA ALA A 59 -9.28 -4.34 2.92
C ALA A 59 -10.67 -4.76 2.41
N GLN A 60 -11.62 -5.06 3.31
CA GLN A 60 -13.00 -5.39 2.94
C GLN A 60 -13.68 -4.23 2.20
N ARG A 61 -13.55 -3.01 2.72
CA ARG A 61 -14.13 -1.80 2.11
C ARG A 61 -13.46 -1.45 0.78
N LEU A 62 -12.17 -1.72 0.64
CA LEU A 62 -11.38 -1.40 -0.54
C LEU A 62 -11.58 -2.41 -1.67
N LYS A 63 -11.88 -3.68 -1.34
CA LYS A 63 -11.98 -4.80 -2.29
C LYS A 63 -12.72 -4.50 -3.61
N PRO A 64 -13.90 -3.86 -3.65
CA PRO A 64 -14.62 -3.62 -4.91
C PRO A 64 -13.93 -2.58 -5.82
N PHE A 65 -12.96 -1.82 -5.31
CA PHE A 65 -12.25 -0.78 -6.07
C PHE A 65 -10.87 -1.22 -6.55
N VAL A 66 -10.43 -2.43 -6.20
CA VAL A 66 -9.12 -2.94 -6.61
C VAL A 66 -9.25 -3.66 -7.95
N THR A 67 -8.47 -3.19 -8.93
CA THR A 67 -8.40 -3.78 -10.27
C THR A 67 -6.96 -3.81 -10.76
N ASP A 68 -6.68 -4.58 -11.82
CA ASP A 68 -5.46 -4.41 -12.60
C ASP A 68 -5.55 -3.07 -13.35
N SER A 69 -4.85 -2.07 -12.81
CA SER A 69 -4.84 -0.73 -13.39
C SER A 69 -4.18 -0.69 -14.76
N VAL A 70 -3.23 -1.58 -15.06
CA VAL A 70 -2.54 -1.60 -16.36
C VAL A 70 -3.53 -2.02 -17.45
N ALA A 71 -4.24 -3.13 -17.23
CA ALA A 71 -5.28 -3.60 -18.13
C ALA A 71 -6.42 -2.57 -18.25
N TYR A 72 -6.92 -2.06 -17.12
CA TYR A 72 -8.01 -1.08 -17.10
C TYR A 72 -7.70 0.18 -17.92
N ILE A 73 -6.50 0.75 -17.75
CA ILE A 73 -6.08 1.94 -18.51
C ILE A 73 -5.83 1.60 -19.98
N HIS A 74 -5.25 0.43 -20.27
CA HIS A 74 -5.04 -0.02 -21.65
C HIS A 74 -6.35 -0.14 -22.43
N ASP A 75 -7.36 -0.76 -21.84
CA ASP A 75 -8.68 -0.94 -22.45
C ASP A 75 -9.39 0.41 -22.64
N ALA A 76 -9.28 1.32 -21.68
CA ALA A 76 -9.84 2.67 -21.79
C ALA A 76 -9.21 3.48 -22.94
N LEU A 77 -7.90 3.34 -23.14
CA LEU A 77 -7.18 3.93 -24.27
C LEU A 77 -7.63 3.32 -25.61
N ALA A 78 -7.74 1.99 -25.69
CA ALA A 78 -8.21 1.30 -26.89
C ALA A 78 -9.64 1.71 -27.27
N ALA A 79 -10.49 1.93 -26.25
CA ALA A 79 -11.85 2.45 -26.41
C ALA A 79 -11.93 3.97 -26.68
N LYS A 80 -10.80 4.65 -26.89
CA LYS A 80 -10.69 6.10 -27.17
C LYS A 80 -11.41 6.98 -26.13
N LYS A 81 -11.34 6.60 -24.86
CA LYS A 81 -11.88 7.43 -23.76
C LYS A 81 -11.00 8.66 -23.55
N ASN A 82 -11.60 9.77 -23.13
CA ASN A 82 -10.86 10.95 -22.65
C ASN A 82 -10.35 10.68 -21.23
N ILE A 83 -9.06 10.88 -20.99
CA ILE A 83 -8.40 10.62 -19.70
C ILE A 83 -7.76 11.92 -19.20
N LEU A 84 -8.18 12.36 -18.01
CA LEU A 84 -7.54 13.47 -17.29
C LEU A 84 -6.53 12.89 -16.28
N VAL A 85 -5.30 13.39 -16.30
CA VAL A 85 -4.27 13.05 -15.30
C VAL A 85 -4.11 14.22 -14.34
N GLU A 86 -4.63 14.08 -13.13
CA GLU A 86 -4.51 15.08 -12.06
C GLU A 86 -3.15 14.94 -11.37
N GLY A 87 -2.17 15.74 -11.82
CA GLY A 87 -0.85 15.78 -11.21
C GLY A 87 -0.91 16.33 -9.77
N ALA A 88 -0.13 15.72 -8.88
CA ALA A 88 0.10 16.22 -7.53
C ALA A 88 1.51 16.82 -7.40
N ASN A 89 1.71 17.70 -6.41
CA ASN A 89 2.94 18.49 -6.20
C ASN A 89 3.22 19.49 -7.35
N ALA A 90 4.44 20.02 -7.40
CA ALA A 90 4.92 20.96 -8.40
C ALA A 90 6.35 20.58 -8.82
N LEU A 91 6.81 21.09 -9.97
CA LEU A 91 8.17 20.91 -10.49
C LEU A 91 9.19 21.67 -9.63
#